data_AF-A0A5B7H146-F1
#
_entry.id   AF-A0A5B7H146-F1
#
_cell.length_a   1.000
_cell.length_b   1.000
_cell.length_c   1.000
_cell.angle_alpha   90.00
_cell.angle_beta   90.00
_cell.angle_gamma   90.00
#
_symmetry.space_group_name_H-M   'P 1'
#
loop_
_entity.id
_entity.type
_entity.pdbx_description
1 polymer ?
#
loop_
_entity_poly.entity_id
_entity_poly.type
_entity_poly.pdbx_seq_one_letter_code
_entity_poly.pdbx_strand_id
1 'polypeptide(L)' 'MNIAVKGKKTSAPCVTSSLTASLLKMLDTICQWVDDILPIDQPQRYGNKAFRDFYSRLKEVKYSVNQ' A
#
# COMPACT_ATOMS: atom_id res chain seq x y z
N MET A 1 18.01 -9.72 5.06
CA MET A 1 17.89 -8.90 3.83
C MET A 1 19.16 -8.10 3.52
N ASN A 2 19.79 -7.42 4.49
CA ASN A 2 20.94 -6.51 4.27
C ASN A 2 22.07 -7.08 3.39
N ILE A 3 22.65 -8.24 3.75
CA ILE A 3 23.77 -8.83 2.98
C ILE A 3 23.35 -9.25 1.56
N ALA A 4 22.14 -9.78 1.40
CA ALA A 4 21.66 -10.30 0.12
C ALA A 4 21.45 -9.21 -0.95
N VAL A 5 21.28 -7.95 -0.55
CA VAL A 5 21.05 -6.80 -1.45
C VAL A 5 22.24 -5.84 -1.54
N LYS A 6 23.29 -6.04 -0.73
CA LYS A 6 24.46 -5.15 -0.69
C LYS A 6 25.13 -5.08 -2.06
N GLY A 7 25.33 -3.86 -2.57
CA GLY A 7 25.99 -3.61 -3.86
C GLY A 7 25.13 -3.93 -5.10
N LYS A 8 23.87 -4.34 -4.94
CA LYS A 8 22.94 -4.58 -6.05
C LYS A 8 22.14 -3.32 -6.34
N LYS A 9 21.92 -3.03 -7.62
CA LYS A 9 21.02 -1.96 -8.07
C LYS A 9 19.57 -2.36 -7.79
N THR A 10 18.69 -1.39 -7.56
CA THR A 10 17.23 -1.63 -7.43
C THR A 10 16.61 -2.17 -8.72
N SER A 11 17.19 -1.85 -9.87
CA SER A 11 16.79 -2.38 -11.19
C SER A 11 17.46 -3.70 -11.58
N ALA A 12 18.28 -4.29 -10.70
CA ALA A 12 18.90 -5.58 -10.99
C ALA A 12 17.82 -6.66 -11.12
N PRO A 13 17.90 -7.55 -12.13
CA PRO A 13 16.99 -8.69 -12.23
C PRO A 13 17.01 -9.52 -10.95
N CYS A 14 15.83 -9.90 -10.47
CA CYS A 14 15.67 -10.71 -9.28
C CYS A 14 14.57 -11.76 -9.49
N VAL A 15 14.57 -12.78 -8.65
CA VAL A 15 13.53 -13.81 -8.70
C VAL A 15 12.22 -13.21 -8.20
N THR A 16 11.20 -13.22 -9.05
CA THR A 16 9.82 -12.86 -8.71
C THR A 16 9.02 -14.13 -8.47
N SER A 17 8.60 -14.37 -7.23
CA SER A 17 7.67 -15.43 -6.87
C SER A 17 6.22 -14.98 -6.96
N SER A 18 5.29 -15.92 -7.02
CA SER A 18 3.85 -15.64 -6.95
C SER A 18 3.49 -14.83 -5.71
N LEU A 19 4.09 -15.12 -4.56
CA LEU A 19 3.88 -14.37 -3.33
C LEU A 19 4.34 -12.91 -3.47
N THR A 20 5.53 -12.67 -4.03
CA THR A 20 6.01 -11.28 -4.24
C THR A 20 5.12 -10.52 -5.22
N ALA A 21 4.62 -11.16 -6.27
CA ALA A 21 3.68 -10.55 -7.21
C ALA A 21 2.34 -10.19 -6.54
N SER A 22 1.80 -11.08 -5.71
CA SER A 22 0.57 -10.81 -4.93
C SER A 22 0.74 -9.65 -3.94
N LEU A 23 1.91 -9.55 -3.29
CA LEU A 23 2.22 -8.43 -2.41
C LEU A 23 2.30 -7.10 -3.18
N LEU A 24 2.92 -7.09 -4.37
CA LEU A 24 2.95 -5.91 -5.23
C LEU A 24 1.52 -5.50 -5.63
N LYS A 25 0.69 -6.44 -6.08
CA LYS A 25 -0.72 -6.17 -6.43
C LYS A 25 -1.52 -5.60 -5.26
N MET A 26 -1.30 -6.11 -4.05
CA MET A 26 -1.93 -5.57 -2.83
C MET A 26 -1.49 -4.12 -2.58
N LEU A 27 -0.20 -3.82 -2.70
CA LEU A 27 0.32 -2.46 -2.56
C LEU A 27 -0.23 -1.52 -3.63
N ASP A 28 -0.31 -1.96 -4.89
CA ASP A 28 -0.92 -1.20 -5.98
C ASP A 28 -2.39 -0.87 -5.70
N THR A 29 -3.13 -1.82 -5.13
CA THR A 29 -4.54 -1.62 -4.73
C THR A 29 -4.66 -0.57 -3.63
N ILE A 30 -3.77 -0.61 -2.64
CA ILE A 30 -3.72 0.39 -1.56
C ILE A 30 -3.33 1.77 -2.11
N CYS A 31 -2.40 1.83 -3.05
CA CYS A 31 -2.01 3.08 -3.72
C CYS A 31 -3.18 3.67 -4.51
N GLN A 32 -3.96 2.86 -5.24
CA GLN A 32 -5.11 3.33 -6.01
C GLN A 32 -6.16 4.02 -5.13
N TRP A 33 -6.32 3.60 -3.87
CA TRP A 33 -7.27 4.25 -2.97
C TRP A 33 -6.88 5.68 -2.59
N VAL A 34 -5.62 6.08 -2.77
CA VAL A 34 -5.21 7.48 -2.58
C VAL A 34 -5.86 8.37 -3.64
N ASP A 35 -6.01 7.88 -4.87
CA ASP A 35 -6.70 8.59 -5.95
C ASP A 35 -8.22 8.59 -5.74
N ASP A 36 -8.77 7.49 -5.20
CA ASP A 36 -10.21 7.37 -4.93
C ASP A 36 -10.66 8.22 -3.72
N ILE A 37 -9.78 8.44 -2.75
CA ILE A 37 -10.09 9.06 -1.45
C ILE A 37 -9.37 10.40 -1.37
N LEU A 38 -9.98 11.37 -2.04
CA LEU A 38 -9.44 12.72 -2.14
C LEU A 38 -9.33 13.42 -0.78
N PRO A 39 -8.33 14.28 -0.58
CA PRO A 39 -8.25 15.13 0.59
C PRO A 39 -9.51 15.99 0.73
N ILE A 40 -10.07 16.08 1.93
CA ILE A 40 -11.20 16.98 2.20
C ILE A 40 -10.72 18.34 2.67
N ASP A 41 -11.47 19.38 2.35
CA ASP A 41 -11.25 20.69 2.96
C ASP A 41 -11.58 20.62 4.46
N GLN A 42 -10.67 21.11 5.30
CA GLN A 42 -10.83 21.06 6.74
C GLN A 42 -10.08 22.20 7.43
N PRO A 43 -10.65 22.75 8.53
CA PRO A 43 -9.98 23.80 9.31
C PRO A 43 -8.77 23.28 10.11
N GLN A 44 -8.61 21.96 10.22
CA GLN A 44 -7.53 21.34 10.97
C GLN A 44 -6.21 21.33 10.19
N ARG A 45 -5.16 21.92 10.77
CA ARG A 45 -3.84 22.10 10.15
C ARG A 45 -3.05 20.81 9.87
N TYR A 46 -3.25 19.76 10.66
CA TYR A 46 -2.48 18.51 10.55
C TYR A 46 -3.38 17.32 10.28
N GLY A 47 -2.94 16.43 9.39
CA GLY A 47 -3.61 15.16 9.08
C GLY A 47 -4.97 15.37 8.41
N ASN A 48 -5.07 15.09 7.12
CA ASN A 48 -6.35 15.16 6.42
C ASN A 48 -7.29 14.05 6.93
N LYS A 49 -8.53 14.40 7.27
CA LYS A 49 -9.53 13.46 7.79
C LYS A 49 -9.91 12.39 6.78
N ALA A 50 -9.70 12.60 5.47
CA ALA A 50 -9.85 11.58 4.43
C ALA A 50 -9.00 10.32 4.71
N PHE A 51 -7.91 10.44 5.49
CA PHE A 51 -7.13 9.28 5.94
C PHE A 51 -7.97 8.28 6.76
N ARG A 52 -9.01 8.74 7.47
CA ARG A 52 -9.92 7.84 8.21
C ARG A 52 -10.72 6.94 7.28
N ASP A 53 -11.12 7.47 6.12
CA ASP A 53 -11.88 6.73 5.12
C ASP A 53 -10.95 5.73 4.41
N PHE A 54 -9.73 6.18 4.06
CA PHE A 54 -8.67 5.31 3.56
C PHE A 54 -8.37 4.14 4.50
N TYR A 55 -8.18 4.42 5.79
CA TYR A 55 -7.88 3.39 6.78
C TYR A 55 -9.10 2.48 7.06
N SER A 56 -10.32 3.00 7.01
CA SER A 56 -11.53 2.20 7.17
C SER A 56 -11.68 1.19 6.03
N ARG A 57 -11.45 1.62 4.79
CA ARG A 57 -11.43 0.71 3.61
C ARG A 57 -10.38 -0.39 3.76
N LEU A 58 -9.18 -0.06 4.23
CA LEU A 58 -8.13 -1.05 4.50
C LEU A 58 -8.57 -2.10 5.55
N LYS A 59 -9.23 -1.66 6.63
CA LYS A 59 -9.75 -2.57 7.64
C LYS A 59 -10.82 -3.50 7.08
N GLU A 60 -11.72 -3.01 6.23
CA GLU A 60 -12.80 -3.81 5.63
C GLU A 60 -12.25 -4.95 4.76
N VAL A 61 -11.23 -4.67 3.94
CA VAL A 61 -10.57 -5.69 3.09
C VAL A 61 -9.97 -6.83 3.92
N LYS A 62 -9.52 -6.57 5.16
CA LYS A 62 -8.98 -7.61 6.05
C LYS A 62 -10.01 -8.68 6.42
N TYR A 63 -11.30 -8.34 6.46
CA TYR A 63 -12.37 -9.28 6.82
C TYR A 63 -12.81 -10.17 5.66
N SER A 64 -12.46 -9.82 4.42
CA SER A 64 -12.84 -10.58 3.22
C SER A 64 -11.84 -11.69 2.85
N VAL A 65 -10.63 -11.66 3.41
CA VAL A 65 -9.53 -12.60 3.07
C VAL A 65 -9.46 -13.80 4.04
N ASN A 66 -10.34 -13.86 5.05
CA ASN A 66 -10.37 -14.93 6.07
C ASN A 66 -11.69 -15.73 6.10
N GLN A 67 -12.35 -15.92 4.95
CA GLN A 67 -13.49 -16.84 4.79
C GLN A 67 -13.25 -17.74 3.59
#